data_AF-A0A519MP73-F1
#
_entry.id   AF-A0A519MP73-F1
#
_cell.length_a   1.000
_cell.length_b   1.000
_cell.length_c   1.000
_cell.angle_alpha   90.00
_cell.angle_beta   90.00
_cell.angle_gamma   90.00
#
_symmetry.space_group_name_H-M   'P 1'
#
loop_
_entity.id
_entity.type
_entity.pdbx_description
1 polymer ?
#
loop_
_entity_poly.entity_id
_entity_poly.type
_entity_poly.pdbx_seq_one_letter_code
_entity_poly.pdbx_strand_id
1 'polypeptide(L)'
;LGLYGGYCVDSLDSTRFVKLYEYNSKTSEFTNATAAYAPRRTEIKNYVMGYSTPIFSPTGGMKISATDLAKYMMMHMNYGQSDGVRLISKKHSKLMQTAITPDEGYGLAIRSADNFIPNVKLKGHTGSAYGLYSTMFFNPKEKFGFVIITNGINPTYTDGFPDFSRDAINSLYQNFVK
;
A
#
# COMPACT_ATOMS: atom_id res chain seq x y z
N LEU A 1 7.52 -6.42 14.34
CA LEU A 1 7.50 -6.66 12.88
C LEU A 1 8.87 -6.53 12.23
N GLY A 2 9.80 -5.71 12.77
CA GLY A 2 11.16 -5.61 12.21
C GLY A 2 11.18 -5.19 10.74
N LEU A 3 10.24 -4.31 10.35
CA LEU A 3 10.10 -3.86 8.97
C LEU A 3 11.20 -2.85 8.65
N TYR A 4 11.78 -2.96 7.47
CA TYR A 4 12.62 -1.90 6.94
C TYR A 4 11.76 -0.95 6.08
N GLY A 5 11.41 0.19 6.66
CA GLY A 5 10.65 1.23 5.98
C GLY A 5 10.41 2.44 6.87
N GLY A 6 10.03 3.56 6.26
CA GLY A 6 9.82 4.79 7.01
C GLY A 6 9.37 5.97 6.16
N TYR A 7 9.02 7.06 6.83
CA TYR A 7 8.63 8.33 6.21
C TYR A 7 9.80 9.31 6.09
N CYS A 8 10.80 9.20 6.97
CA CYS A 8 12.02 9.99 6.91
C CYS A 8 12.95 9.42 5.84
N VAL A 9 13.10 10.13 4.74
CA VAL A 9 13.94 9.69 3.61
C VAL A 9 15.41 9.58 4.00
N ASP A 10 15.91 10.54 4.78
CA ASP A 10 17.34 10.58 5.19
C ASP A 10 17.74 9.45 6.15
N SER A 11 16.78 8.78 6.81
CA SER A 11 17.08 7.65 7.70
C SER A 11 17.16 6.30 6.96
N LEU A 12 16.95 6.30 5.64
CA LEU A 12 16.90 5.09 4.83
C LEU A 12 18.10 5.08 3.86
N ASP A 13 18.64 3.88 3.64
CA ASP A 13 19.64 3.60 2.61
C ASP A 13 19.10 3.93 1.21
N SER A 14 19.57 5.05 0.67
CA SER A 14 19.16 5.57 -0.62
C SER A 14 19.58 4.69 -1.79
N THR A 15 20.56 3.80 -1.62
CA THR A 15 20.99 2.87 -2.68
C THR A 15 19.91 1.84 -3.02
N ARG A 16 18.94 1.65 -2.12
CA ARG A 16 17.81 0.73 -2.29
C ARG A 16 16.59 1.39 -2.96
N PHE A 17 16.67 2.67 -3.31
CA PHE A 17 15.57 3.38 -3.95
C PHE A 17 15.58 3.18 -5.46
N VAL A 18 14.44 2.72 -5.97
CA VAL A 18 14.15 2.73 -7.40
C VAL A 18 13.73 4.14 -7.82
N LYS A 19 14.05 4.55 -9.05
CA LYS A 19 13.48 5.78 -9.61
C LYS A 19 12.00 5.54 -9.91
N LEU A 20 11.15 6.53 -9.61
CA LEU A 20 9.74 6.48 -9.93
C LEU A 20 9.46 7.39 -11.12
N TYR A 21 8.55 6.97 -11.99
CA TYR A 21 8.22 7.67 -13.21
C TYR A 21 6.73 7.97 -13.29
N GLU A 22 6.40 9.25 -13.48
CA GLU A 22 5.04 9.73 -13.73
C GLU A 22 4.74 9.76 -15.23
N TYR A 23 3.61 9.20 -15.63
CA TYR A 23 3.12 9.21 -17.00
C TYR A 23 2.32 10.49 -17.28
N ASN A 24 2.65 11.19 -18.37
CA ASN A 24 1.87 12.31 -18.88
C ASN A 24 0.99 11.84 -20.04
N SER A 25 -0.33 11.80 -19.83
CA SER A 25 -1.28 11.32 -20.84
C SER A 25 -1.41 12.21 -22.08
N LYS A 26 -0.95 13.47 -22.02
CA LYS A 26 -1.01 14.39 -23.16
C LYS A 26 0.18 14.24 -24.10
N THR A 27 1.36 13.94 -23.55
CA THR A 27 2.61 13.79 -24.33
C THR A 27 3.01 12.34 -24.51
N SER A 28 2.39 11.41 -23.79
CA SER A 28 2.76 9.99 -23.72
C SER A 28 4.19 9.75 -23.22
N GLU A 29 4.68 10.64 -22.37
CA GLU A 29 6.04 10.60 -21.83
C GLU A 29 6.07 10.21 -20.36
N PHE A 30 7.20 9.65 -19.94
CA PHE A 30 7.50 9.34 -18.55
C PHE A 30 8.53 10.33 -17.99
N THR A 31 8.24 10.92 -16.83
CA THR A 31 9.12 11.88 -16.16
C THR A 31 9.54 11.37 -14.78
N ASN A 32 10.82 11.55 -14.44
CA ASN A 32 11.34 11.10 -13.15
C ASN A 32 10.76 11.93 -12.01
N ALA A 33 10.04 11.29 -11.10
CA ALA A 33 9.34 11.91 -9.98
C ALA A 33 10.27 12.11 -8.77
N THR A 34 11.22 13.03 -8.90
CA THR A 34 12.23 13.32 -7.86
C THR A 34 11.64 13.70 -6.50
N ALA A 35 10.43 14.28 -6.49
CA ALA A 35 9.72 14.67 -5.28
C ALA A 35 9.38 13.49 -4.35
N ALA A 36 9.31 12.26 -4.86
CA ALA A 36 9.04 11.05 -4.06
C ALA A 36 10.07 10.82 -2.94
N TYR A 37 11.31 11.26 -3.19
CA TYR A 37 12.46 11.11 -2.30
C TYR A 37 13.01 12.46 -1.85
N ALA A 38 12.20 13.53 -1.90
CA ALA A 38 12.61 14.82 -1.35
C ALA A 38 12.75 14.71 0.18
N PRO A 39 13.93 15.00 0.78
CA PRO A 39 14.16 14.78 2.21
C PRO A 39 13.54 15.84 3.12
N ARG A 40 13.11 16.99 2.57
CA ARG A 40 12.44 18.09 3.30
C ARG A 40 13.21 18.60 4.53
N ARG A 41 14.55 18.58 4.47
CA ARG A 41 15.44 18.87 5.61
C ARG A 41 15.15 20.21 6.28
N THR A 42 15.00 21.26 5.48
CA THR A 42 14.76 22.63 5.99
C THR A 42 13.39 22.71 6.66
N GLU A 43 12.37 22.16 6.01
CA GLU A 43 11.00 22.21 6.51
C GLU A 43 10.85 21.36 7.78
N ILE A 44 11.54 20.22 7.88
CA ILE A 44 11.57 19.37 9.10
C ILE A 44 12.33 20.08 10.22
N LYS A 45 13.47 20.71 9.94
CA LYS A 45 14.26 21.44 10.95
C LYS A 45 13.46 22.55 11.63
N ASN A 46 12.58 23.21 10.88
CA ASN A 46 11.76 24.32 11.36
C ASN A 46 10.35 23.88 11.78
N TYR A 47 10.10 22.57 11.89
CA TYR A 47 8.78 22.04 12.19
C TYR A 47 8.33 22.35 13.62
N VAL A 48 7.09 22.83 13.76
CA VAL A 48 6.43 23.04 15.06
C VAL A 48 5.51 21.86 15.34
N MET A 49 5.87 21.07 16.36
CA MET A 49 5.10 19.89 16.77
C MET A 49 3.62 20.24 17.04
N GLY A 50 2.73 19.42 16.46
CA GLY A 50 1.28 19.53 16.69
C GLY A 50 0.55 20.54 15.79
N TYR A 51 1.25 21.27 14.92
CA TYR A 51 0.62 22.31 14.09
C TYR A 51 0.25 21.85 12.68
N SER A 52 1.08 21.03 12.04
CA SER A 52 0.89 20.60 10.65
C SER A 52 1.48 19.21 10.40
N THR A 53 0.95 18.41 9.47
CA THR A 53 1.44 17.05 9.16
C THR A 53 1.74 16.75 7.68
N PRO A 54 1.35 17.54 6.66
CA PRO A 54 1.62 17.24 5.25
C PRO A 54 3.08 16.97 4.90
N ILE A 55 4.02 17.65 5.57
CA ILE A 55 5.47 17.46 5.36
C ILE A 55 5.93 16.02 5.57
N PHE A 56 5.31 15.30 6.51
CA PHE A 56 5.63 13.90 6.80
C PHE A 56 4.90 12.92 5.87
N SER A 57 3.99 13.43 5.03
CA SER A 57 3.22 12.65 4.07
C SER A 57 2.61 11.36 4.68
N PRO A 58 1.88 11.44 5.80
CA PRO A 58 1.40 10.24 6.52
C PRO A 58 0.46 9.37 5.68
N THR A 59 -0.21 9.96 4.69
CA THR A 59 -1.21 9.30 3.83
C THR A 59 -0.61 8.43 2.72
N GLY A 60 0.62 8.70 2.28
CA GLY A 60 1.20 8.00 1.11
C GLY A 60 2.72 8.05 1.00
N GLY A 61 3.41 8.69 1.94
CA GLY A 61 4.85 8.90 1.93
C GLY A 61 5.67 7.79 2.58
N MET A 62 5.10 6.64 2.89
CA MET A 62 5.87 5.51 3.43
C MET A 62 6.75 4.90 2.35
N LYS A 63 8.02 4.67 2.66
CA LYS A 63 8.98 3.95 1.82
C LYS A 63 9.13 2.56 2.41
N ILE A 64 8.79 1.53 1.65
CA ILE A 64 8.81 0.14 2.12
C ILE A 64 9.01 -0.81 0.93
N SER A 65 9.67 -1.94 1.16
CA SER A 65 9.82 -3.00 0.17
C SER A 65 8.52 -3.83 0.04
N ALA A 66 8.36 -4.54 -1.09
CA ALA A 66 7.23 -5.46 -1.25
C ALA A 66 7.23 -6.57 -0.18
N THR A 67 8.41 -7.08 0.20
CA THR A 67 8.55 -8.14 1.19
C THR A 67 8.22 -7.68 2.60
N ASP A 68 8.61 -6.47 3.00
CA ASP A 68 8.23 -5.91 4.30
C ASP A 68 6.76 -5.49 4.34
N LEU A 69 6.20 -5.00 3.22
CA LEU A 69 4.76 -4.77 3.10
C LEU A 69 3.97 -6.08 3.21
N ALA A 70 4.50 -7.19 2.68
CA ALA A 70 3.89 -8.51 2.84
C ALA A 70 3.90 -8.98 4.32
N LYS A 71 4.95 -8.70 5.10
CA LYS A 71 4.95 -8.96 6.55
C LYS A 71 3.88 -8.15 7.28
N TYR A 72 3.73 -6.87 6.94
CA TYR A 72 2.66 -6.02 7.46
C TYR A 72 1.27 -6.56 7.09
N MET A 73 1.10 -7.01 5.83
CA MET A 73 -0.11 -7.67 5.35
C MET A 73 -0.43 -8.94 6.16
N MET A 74 0.54 -9.82 6.36
CA MET A 74 0.37 -11.07 7.12
C MET A 74 -0.04 -10.82 8.57
N MET A 75 0.48 -9.76 9.20
CA MET A 75 0.07 -9.37 10.55
C MET A 75 -1.44 -9.06 10.61
N HIS A 76 -1.96 -8.29 9.64
CA HIS A 76 -3.39 -7.99 9.56
C HIS A 76 -4.23 -9.20 9.14
N MET A 77 -3.73 -10.02 8.20
CA MET A 77 -4.36 -11.28 7.79
C MET A 77 -4.55 -12.24 8.97
N ASN A 78 -3.63 -12.20 9.95
CA ASN A 78 -3.67 -12.96 11.19
C ASN A 78 -4.27 -12.18 12.37
N TYR A 79 -5.08 -11.16 12.06
CA TYR A 79 -5.81 -10.36 13.04
C TYR A 79 -4.92 -9.79 14.15
N GLY A 80 -3.82 -9.16 13.77
CA GLY A 80 -2.93 -8.46 14.69
C GLY A 80 -1.76 -9.27 15.23
N GLN A 81 -1.49 -10.45 14.68
CA GLN A 81 -0.44 -11.35 15.15
C GLN A 81 0.61 -11.62 14.05
N SER A 82 1.88 -11.58 14.42
CA SER A 82 3.02 -11.96 13.57
C SER A 82 4.05 -12.69 14.43
N ASP A 83 4.59 -13.80 13.95
CA ASP A 83 5.69 -14.53 14.60
C ASP A 83 5.43 -14.85 16.08
N GLY A 84 4.20 -15.27 16.39
CA GLY A 84 3.77 -15.58 17.76
C GLY A 84 3.46 -14.36 18.64
N VAL A 85 3.80 -13.14 18.21
CA VAL A 85 3.57 -11.90 18.96
C VAL A 85 2.30 -11.21 18.51
N ARG A 86 1.46 -10.80 19.47
CA ARG A 86 0.23 -10.04 19.22
C ARG A 86 0.49 -8.54 19.41
N LEU A 87 0.43 -7.80 18.30
CA LEU A 87 0.64 -6.34 18.25
C LEU A 87 -0.69 -5.58 18.33
N ILE A 88 -1.74 -6.15 17.74
CA ILE A 88 -3.10 -5.62 17.78
C ILE A 88 -4.01 -6.73 18.32
N SER A 89 -4.90 -6.39 19.25
CA SER A 89 -5.88 -7.36 19.72
C SER A 89 -6.73 -7.86 18.54
N LYS A 90 -7.15 -9.13 18.57
CA LYS A 90 -7.99 -9.71 17.52
C LYS A 90 -9.27 -8.89 17.28
N LYS A 91 -9.88 -8.37 18.35
CA LYS A 91 -11.06 -7.50 18.31
C LYS A 91 -10.78 -6.23 17.48
N HIS A 92 -9.74 -5.48 17.81
CA HIS A 92 -9.41 -4.23 17.13
C HIS A 92 -8.91 -4.45 15.69
N SER A 93 -8.15 -5.51 15.41
CA SER A 93 -7.74 -5.79 14.03
C SER A 93 -8.94 -6.16 13.14
N LYS A 94 -9.92 -6.90 13.67
CA LYS A 94 -11.21 -7.10 12.97
C LYS A 94 -11.94 -5.78 12.75
N LEU A 95 -12.00 -4.91 13.75
CA LEU A 95 -12.62 -3.60 13.63
C LEU A 95 -11.99 -2.77 12.50
N MET A 96 -10.66 -2.77 12.36
CA MET A 96 -9.99 -2.09 11.26
C MET A 96 -10.40 -2.62 9.87
N GLN A 97 -10.73 -3.91 9.77
CA GLN A 97 -11.13 -4.57 8.53
C GLN A 97 -12.65 -4.53 8.25
N THR A 98 -13.44 -4.01 9.20
CA THR A 98 -14.89 -3.88 9.09
C THR A 98 -15.25 -2.54 8.47
N ALA A 99 -16.05 -2.57 7.41
CA ALA A 99 -16.51 -1.35 6.76
C ALA A 99 -17.37 -0.51 7.72
N ILE A 100 -17.15 0.81 7.73
CA ILE A 100 -17.95 1.75 8.53
C ILE A 100 -19.24 2.10 7.79
N THR A 101 -19.17 2.25 6.47
CA THR A 101 -20.32 2.50 5.58
C THR A 101 -20.47 1.36 4.56
N PRO A 102 -21.70 0.95 4.22
CA PRO A 102 -21.92 -0.12 3.24
C PRO A 102 -21.33 0.18 1.86
N ASP A 103 -21.44 1.43 1.40
CA ASP A 103 -21.15 1.81 0.01
C ASP A 103 -19.65 1.85 -0.31
N GLU A 104 -18.82 2.24 0.66
CA GLU A 104 -17.38 2.40 0.45
C GLU A 104 -16.60 1.11 0.75
N GLY A 105 -17.20 0.19 1.53
CA GLY A 105 -16.54 -1.02 1.98
C GLY A 105 -15.27 -0.76 2.82
N TYR A 106 -15.13 0.45 3.36
CA TYR A 106 -13.90 1.00 3.93
C TYR A 106 -13.94 1.01 5.46
N GLY A 107 -12.94 0.40 6.09
CA GLY A 107 -12.74 0.37 7.54
C GLY A 107 -11.71 1.40 7.99
N LEU A 108 -10.82 1.03 8.91
CA LEU A 108 -9.72 1.91 9.34
C LEU A 108 -8.49 1.64 8.49
N ALA A 109 -8.34 2.42 7.41
CA ALA A 109 -7.27 2.31 6.40
C ALA A 109 -7.21 0.94 5.67
N ILE A 110 -8.23 0.10 5.83
CA ILE A 110 -8.37 -1.19 5.16
C ILE A 110 -9.75 -1.24 4.51
N ARG A 111 -9.79 -1.43 3.20
CA ARG A 111 -11.02 -1.57 2.42
C ARG A 111 -11.27 -3.00 1.98
N SER A 112 -12.52 -3.28 1.66
CA SER A 112 -12.97 -4.53 1.05
C SER A 112 -12.85 -4.45 -0.47
N ALA A 113 -12.54 -5.56 -1.11
CA ALA A 113 -12.56 -5.70 -2.56
C ALA A 113 -13.03 -7.11 -2.93
N ASP A 114 -13.96 -7.23 -3.88
CA ASP A 114 -14.52 -8.51 -4.35
C ASP A 114 -14.58 -8.62 -5.87
N ASN A 115 -13.94 -7.68 -6.56
CA ASN A 115 -13.84 -7.59 -8.02
C ASN A 115 -12.42 -7.79 -8.54
N PHE A 116 -11.45 -8.12 -7.67
CA PHE A 116 -10.13 -8.55 -8.13
C PHE A 116 -10.18 -9.97 -8.66
N ILE A 117 -10.79 -10.91 -7.93
CA ILE A 117 -10.94 -12.31 -8.34
C ILE A 117 -12.42 -12.66 -8.19
N PRO A 118 -13.05 -13.30 -9.21
CA PRO A 118 -14.47 -13.66 -9.13
C PRO A 118 -14.81 -14.45 -7.86
N ASN A 119 -15.82 -13.98 -7.12
CA ASN A 119 -16.34 -14.59 -5.90
C ASN A 119 -15.37 -14.65 -4.71
N VAL A 120 -14.24 -13.94 -4.74
CA VAL A 120 -13.26 -13.90 -3.64
C VAL A 120 -13.26 -12.52 -2.99
N LYS A 121 -13.57 -12.48 -1.70
CA LYS A 121 -13.52 -11.24 -0.90
C LYS A 121 -12.15 -11.05 -0.26
N LEU A 122 -11.51 -9.94 -0.58
CA LEU A 122 -10.23 -9.51 -0.05
C LEU A 122 -10.37 -8.27 0.85
N LYS A 123 -9.38 -8.07 1.71
CA LYS A 123 -9.18 -6.90 2.57
C LYS A 123 -7.83 -6.29 2.25
N GLY A 124 -7.73 -4.97 2.20
CA GLY A 124 -6.47 -4.36 1.80
C GLY A 124 -6.54 -2.88 1.52
N HIS A 125 -5.59 -2.38 0.73
CA HIS A 125 -5.57 -1.01 0.27
C HIS A 125 -4.76 -0.88 -1.03
N THR A 126 -5.12 0.10 -1.86
CA THR A 126 -4.35 0.51 -3.05
C THR A 126 -3.50 1.74 -2.71
N GLY A 127 -2.39 1.95 -3.41
CA GLY A 127 -1.58 3.16 -3.23
C GLY A 127 -1.19 3.75 -4.56
N SER A 128 -1.28 5.07 -4.69
CA SER A 128 -0.79 5.79 -5.86
C SER A 128 -0.15 7.12 -5.45
N ALA A 129 1.11 7.32 -5.81
CA ALA A 129 1.84 8.56 -5.56
C ALA A 129 3.12 8.61 -6.40
N TYR A 130 3.43 9.77 -6.98
CA TYR A 130 4.69 9.98 -7.71
C TYR A 130 4.97 8.93 -8.78
N GLY A 131 3.93 8.49 -9.51
CA GLY A 131 4.04 7.47 -10.55
C GLY A 131 4.19 6.03 -10.07
N LEU A 132 4.24 5.79 -8.75
CA LEU A 132 4.11 4.47 -8.16
C LEU A 132 2.63 4.08 -8.05
N TYR A 133 2.35 2.82 -8.35
CA TYR A 133 1.06 2.17 -8.12
C TYR A 133 1.28 0.88 -7.34
N SER A 134 0.55 0.71 -6.25
CA SER A 134 0.67 -0.44 -5.37
C SER A 134 -0.68 -1.00 -4.95
N THR A 135 -0.67 -2.26 -4.54
CA THR A 135 -1.85 -2.99 -4.13
C THR A 135 -1.43 -4.02 -3.09
N MET A 136 -2.04 -3.98 -1.92
CA MET A 136 -1.84 -4.97 -0.85
C MET A 136 -3.22 -5.49 -0.44
N PHE A 137 -3.55 -6.72 -0.80
CA PHE A 137 -4.86 -7.32 -0.49
C PHE A 137 -4.72 -8.77 -0.04
N PHE A 138 -5.54 -9.19 0.91
CA PHE A 138 -5.47 -10.51 1.54
C PHE A 138 -6.85 -11.07 1.91
N ASN A 139 -6.95 -12.39 2.01
CA ASN A 139 -8.11 -13.08 2.55
C ASN A 139 -7.76 -13.58 3.98
N PRO A 140 -8.32 -12.97 5.04
CA PRO A 140 -8.00 -13.36 6.41
C PRO A 140 -8.59 -14.72 6.82
N LYS A 141 -9.55 -15.27 6.05
CA LYS A 141 -10.17 -16.59 6.28
C LYS A 141 -9.35 -17.69 5.61
N GLU A 142 -9.04 -17.54 4.33
CA GLU A 142 -8.34 -18.53 3.51
C GLU A 142 -6.80 -18.42 3.57
N LYS A 143 -6.28 -17.37 4.21
CA LYS A 143 -4.85 -17.22 4.53
C LYS A 143 -3.92 -17.11 3.33
N PHE A 144 -4.33 -16.32 2.35
CA PHE A 144 -3.46 -15.88 1.25
C PHE A 144 -3.59 -14.37 1.03
N GLY A 145 -2.66 -13.78 0.29
CA GLY A 145 -2.70 -12.38 -0.11
C GLY A 145 -1.60 -12.03 -1.10
N PHE A 146 -1.71 -10.82 -1.65
CA PHE A 146 -0.88 -10.32 -2.73
C PHE A 146 -0.39 -8.92 -2.42
N VAL A 147 0.89 -8.69 -2.72
CA VAL A 147 1.50 -7.37 -2.77
C VAL A 147 2.03 -7.16 -4.17
N ILE A 148 1.57 -6.11 -4.83
CA ILE A 148 2.02 -5.70 -6.15
C ILE A 148 2.45 -4.24 -6.06
N ILE A 149 3.63 -3.94 -6.57
CA ILE A 149 4.16 -2.58 -6.66
C ILE A 149 4.74 -2.42 -8.04
N THR A 150 4.31 -1.38 -8.75
CA THR A 150 4.82 -1.01 -10.07
C THR A 150 4.98 0.51 -10.16
N ASN A 151 5.69 0.97 -11.17
CA ASN A 151 5.80 2.38 -11.51
C ASN A 151 6.00 2.53 -13.03
N GLY A 152 5.84 3.75 -13.56
CA GLY A 152 6.08 3.99 -14.98
C GLY A 152 5.08 3.27 -15.88
N ILE A 153 3.80 3.28 -15.47
CA ILE A 153 2.68 2.76 -16.27
C ILE A 153 1.72 3.89 -16.63
N ASN A 154 0.92 3.69 -17.68
CA ASN A 154 -0.31 4.45 -17.90
C ASN A 154 -1.45 3.73 -17.15
N PRO A 155 -1.92 4.24 -15.99
CA PRO A 155 -2.90 3.53 -15.19
C PRO A 155 -4.30 3.63 -15.79
N THR A 156 -4.98 2.50 -15.90
CA THR A 156 -6.41 2.42 -16.18
C THR A 156 -7.14 1.84 -14.97
N TYR A 157 -8.43 2.17 -14.84
CA TYR A 157 -9.24 1.79 -13.68
C TYR A 157 -10.61 1.29 -14.12
N THR A 158 -11.02 0.17 -13.53
CA THR A 158 -12.37 -0.38 -13.64
C THR A 158 -12.92 -0.60 -12.23
N ASP A 159 -14.14 -0.12 -11.98
CA ASP A 159 -14.84 -0.25 -10.69
C ASP A 159 -14.03 0.27 -9.48
N GLY A 160 -13.27 1.35 -9.67
CA GLY A 160 -12.49 1.99 -8.61
C GLY A 160 -11.21 1.24 -8.21
N PHE A 161 -10.74 0.28 -9.00
CA PHE A 161 -9.46 -0.41 -8.81
C PHE A 161 -8.58 -0.37 -10.08
N PRO A 162 -7.24 -0.41 -9.94
CA PRO A 162 -6.34 -0.42 -11.09
C PRO A 162 -6.43 -1.73 -11.87
N ASP A 163 -6.52 -1.65 -13.21
CA ASP A 163 -6.69 -2.83 -14.06
C ASP A 163 -5.46 -3.74 -14.02
N PHE A 164 -4.25 -3.16 -14.02
CA PHE A 164 -3.01 -3.93 -13.89
C PHE A 164 -2.98 -4.78 -12.61
N SER A 165 -3.54 -4.27 -11.50
CA SER A 165 -3.61 -4.99 -10.24
C SER A 165 -4.56 -6.17 -10.35
N ARG A 166 -5.68 -6.01 -11.04
CA ARG A 166 -6.65 -7.08 -11.30
C ARG A 166 -6.05 -8.21 -12.12
N ASP A 167 -5.35 -7.88 -13.19
CA ASP A 167 -4.73 -8.88 -14.07
C ASP A 167 -3.63 -9.65 -13.35
N ALA A 168 -2.74 -8.93 -12.65
CA ALA A 168 -1.66 -9.54 -11.90
C ALA A 168 -2.16 -10.38 -10.71
N ILE A 169 -3.14 -9.90 -9.94
CA ILE A 169 -3.73 -10.68 -8.84
C ILE A 169 -4.42 -11.95 -9.36
N ASN A 170 -5.22 -11.86 -10.43
CA ASN A 170 -5.86 -13.04 -11.01
C ASN A 170 -4.84 -14.07 -11.47
N SER A 171 -3.80 -13.62 -12.18
CA SER A 171 -2.73 -14.50 -12.64
C SER A 171 -2.04 -15.20 -11.46
N LEU A 172 -1.67 -14.46 -10.42
CA LEU A 172 -1.05 -15.04 -9.23
C LEU A 172 -1.98 -16.02 -8.51
N TYR A 173 -3.27 -15.69 -8.40
CA TYR A 173 -4.25 -16.56 -7.75
C TYR A 173 -4.45 -17.88 -8.48
N GLN A 174 -4.59 -17.87 -9.81
CA GLN A 174 -4.81 -19.10 -10.60
C GLN A 174 -3.58 -20.02 -10.62
N ASN A 175 -2.37 -19.48 -10.43
CA ASN A 175 -1.14 -20.27 -10.56
C ASN A 175 -0.54 -20.70 -9.21
N PHE A 176 -0.83 -20.00 -8.11
CA PHE A 176 -0.17 -20.22 -6.82
C PHE A 176 -1.11 -20.43 -5.63
N VAL A 177 -2.42 -20.22 -5.78
CA VAL A 177 -3.38 -20.33 -4.66
C VAL A 177 -4.46 -21.36 -4.93
N LYS A 178 -5.11 -21.29 -6.09
CA LYS A 178 -6.10 -22.27 -6.54
C LYS A 178 -5.42 -23.55 -6.99
#